data_AF-A0A1S2LGE0-F1
#
_entry.id   AF-A0A1S2LGE0-F1
#
_cell.length_a   1.000
_cell.length_b   1.000
_cell.length_c   1.000
_cell.angle_alpha   90.00
_cell.angle_beta   90.00
_cell.angle_gamma   90.00
#
_symmetry.space_group_name_H-M   'P 1'
#
loop_
_entity.id
_entity.type
_entity.pdbx_description
1 polymer ?
#
loop_
_entity_poly.entity_id
_entity_poly.type
_entity_poly.pdbx_seq_one_letter_code
_entity_poly.pdbx_strand_id
1 'polypeptide(L)' 'MLTNIGIPGLILILVIALIIFGPKKLPEMGRAVGDTLKEFKKSTKELTADDEGDRK' A
#
# COMPACT_ATOMS: atom_id res chain seq x y z
N MET A 1 3.89 -24.18 -14.53
CA MET A 1 3.93 -23.48 -15.83
C MET A 1 3.85 -21.96 -15.69
N LEU A 2 3.04 -21.40 -14.77
CA LEU A 2 3.00 -19.95 -14.49
C LEU A 2 4.24 -19.40 -13.76
N THR A 3 4.94 -20.21 -12.97
CA THR A 3 6.12 -19.77 -12.19
C THR A 3 7.34 -19.46 -13.06
N ASN A 4 7.40 -19.97 -14.30
CA ASN A 4 8.47 -19.68 -15.26
C ASN A 4 8.30 -18.32 -15.97
N ILE A 5 7.17 -17.63 -15.75
CA ILE A 5 6.89 -16.32 -16.36
C ILE A 5 7.61 -15.20 -15.60
N GLY A 6 8.02 -15.44 -14.35
CA GLY A 6 8.94 -14.61 -13.58
C GLY A 6 8.59 -13.11 -13.52
N ILE A 7 9.61 -12.31 -13.19
CA ILE A 7 9.54 -10.84 -13.25
C ILE A 7 9.12 -10.32 -14.64
N PRO A 8 9.54 -10.91 -15.77
CA PRO A 8 9.16 -10.40 -17.10
C PRO A 8 7.65 -10.35 -17.38
N GLY A 9 6.89 -11.39 -17.01
CA GLY A 9 5.43 -11.34 -17.24
C GLY A 9 4.70 -10.44 -16.25
N LEU A 10 5.23 -10.25 -15.04
CA LEU A 10 4.70 -9.27 -14.10
C LEU A 10 4.83 -7.85 -14.68
N ILE A 11 5.98 -7.54 -15.30
CA ILE A 11 6.18 -6.27 -16.04
C ILE A 11 5.17 -6.13 -17.18
N LEU A 12 4.91 -7.17 -17.96
CA LEU A 12 3.92 -7.11 -19.06
C LEU A 12 2.52 -6.78 -18.55
N ILE A 13 2.07 -7.42 -17.47
CA ILE A 13 0.79 -7.13 -16.82
C ILE A 13 0.76 -5.68 -16.33
N LEU A 14 1.86 -5.22 -15.72
CA LEU A 14 2.00 -3.87 -15.21
C LEU A 14 1.90 -2.85 -16.36
N VAL A 15 2.53 -3.09 -17.50
CA VAL A 15 2.43 -2.23 -18.69
C VAL A 15 0.98 -2.13 -19.19
N ILE A 16 0.26 -3.26 -19.30
CA ILE A 16 -1.16 -3.25 -19.72
C ILE A 16 -2.00 -2.47 -18.72
N ALA A 17 -1.80 -2.69 -17.42
CA ALA A 17 -2.48 -1.94 -16.36
C ALA A 17 -2.17 -0.44 -16.47
N LEU A 18 -0.92 -0.05 -16.76
CA LEU A 18 -0.54 1.34 -16.95
C LEU A 18 -1.14 1.98 -18.20
N ILE A 19 -1.44 1.22 -19.25
CA ILE A 19 -2.14 1.75 -20.42
C ILE A 19 -3.61 2.05 -20.07
N ILE A 20 -4.25 1.17 -19.30
CA ILE A 20 -5.67 1.32 -18.91
C ILE A 20 -5.84 2.42 -17.85
N PHE A 21 -5.04 2.37 -16.79
CA PHE A 21 -5.17 3.27 -15.64
C PHE A 21 -4.29 4.52 -15.78
N GLY A 22 -3.18 4.46 -16.50
CA GLY A 22 -2.19 5.54 -16.60
C GLY A 22 -1.08 5.45 -15.54
N PRO A 23 0.18 5.81 -15.88
CA PRO A 23 1.34 5.75 -14.97
C PRO A 23 1.25 6.66 -13.75
N LYS A 24 0.40 7.70 -13.79
CA LYS A 24 0.21 8.62 -12.67
C LYS A 24 -0.84 8.15 -11.66
N LYS A 25 -1.83 7.36 -12.09
CA LYS A 25 -2.95 6.95 -11.21
C LYS A 25 -2.54 5.94 -10.16
N LEU A 26 -1.69 4.95 -10.49
CA LEU A 26 -1.25 3.96 -9.51
C LEU A 26 -0.47 4.60 -8.34
N PRO A 27 0.52 5.48 -8.55
CA PRO A 27 1.19 6.20 -7.46
C PRO A 27 0.26 7.14 -6.69
N GLU A 28 -0.67 7.82 -7.37
CA GLU A 28 -1.63 8.73 -6.75
C GLU A 28 -2.58 7.99 -5.80
N MET A 29 -3.15 6.87 -6.24
CA MET A 29 -3.96 5.99 -5.40
C MET A 29 -3.14 5.39 -4.26
N GLY A 30 -1.89 4.98 -4.52
CA GLY A 30 -0.99 4.47 -3.48
C GLY A 30 -0.67 5.51 -2.40
N ARG A 31 -0.51 6.79 -2.77
CA ARG A 31 -0.33 7.90 -1.82
C ARG A 31 -1.57 8.10 -0.96
N ALA A 32 -2.75 8.19 -1.57
CA ALA A 32 -4.00 8.37 -0.83
C ALA A 32 -4.27 7.23 0.18
N VAL A 33 -4.06 5.98 -0.25
CA VAL A 33 -4.15 4.80 0.63
C VAL A 33 -3.07 4.84 1.69
N GLY A 34 -1.83 5.20 1.33
CA GLY A 34 -0.70 5.30 2.26
C GLY A 34 -0.91 6.33 3.35
N ASP A 35 -1.44 7.51 3.01
CA ASP A 35 -1.76 8.56 3.97
C ASP A 35 -2.86 8.10 4.93
N THR A 36 -3.90 7.43 4.42
CA THR A 36 -4.96 6.82 5.24
C THR A 36 -4.39 5.78 6.21
N LEU A 37 -3.54 4.86 5.72
CA LEU A 37 -2.91 3.84 6.57
C LEU A 37 -1.98 4.45 7.61
N LYS A 38 -1.30 5.55 7.28
CA LYS A 38 -0.41 6.29 8.19
C LYS A 38 -1.19 6.93 9.33
N GLU A 39 -2.31 7.59 9.03
CA GLU A 39 -3.21 8.15 10.03
C GLU A 39 -3.82 7.05 10.89
N PHE A 40 -4.31 5.98 10.27
CA PHE A 40 -4.87 4.83 10.99
C PHE A 40 -3.86 4.21 11.97
N LYS A 41 -2.59 4.05 11.55
CA LYS A 41 -1.51 3.57 12.41
C LYS A 41 -1.22 4.53 13.56
N LYS A 42 -1.26 5.84 13.32
CA LYS A 42 -1.01 6.86 14.35
C LYS A 42 -2.11 6.81 15.41
N SER A 43 -3.38 6.84 15.00
CA SER A 43 -4.52 6.77 15.91
C SER A 43 -4.52 5.46 16.70
N THR A 44 -4.27 4.33 16.04
CA THR A 44 -4.16 3.03 16.73
C THR A 44 -3.04 3.04 17.77
N LYS A 45 -1.88 3.64 17.46
CA LYS A 45 -0.75 3.74 18.41
C LYS A 45 -1.08 4.63 19.61
N GLU A 46 -1.81 5.72 19.41
CA GLU A 46 -2.26 6.59 20.51
C GLU A 46 -3.23 5.84 21.43
N LEU A 47 -4.19 5.11 20.86
CA LEU A 47 -5.14 4.29 21.63
C LEU A 47 -4.45 3.18 22.43
N THR A 48 -3.43 2.52 21.87
CA THR A 48 -2.68 1.48 22.59
C THR A 48 -1.71 2.06 23.62
N ALA A 49 -1.16 3.26 23.40
CA ALA A 49 -0.22 3.89 24.32
C ALA A 49 -0.90 4.40 25.61
N ASP A 50 -2.16 4.82 25.53
CA ASP A 50 -2.95 5.25 26.70
C ASP A 50 -3.19 4.08 27.67
N ASP A 51 -3.30 2.85 27.14
CA ASP A 51 -3.53 1.61 27.90
C ASP A 51 -2.26 1.03 28.58
N GLU A 52 -1.06 1.51 28.19
CA GLU A 52 0.23 1.14 28.81
C GLU A 52 0.70 2.17 29.86
N GLY A 53 0.16 3.40 29.85
CA GLY A 53 0.53 4.47 30.78
C GLY A 53 -0.06 4.36 32.18
N ASP A 54 -1.15 3.60 32.34
CA ASP A 54 -1.93 3.51 33.59
C ASP A 54 -1.55 2.31 34.48
N ARG A 55 -0.48 1.57 34.13
CA ARG A 55 0.03 0.39 34.87
C ARG A 55 1.44 0.59 35.47
N LYS A 56 1.84 1.83 35.77
CA LYS A 56 3.05 2.13 36.55
C LYS A 56 2.74 2.89 37.83
#